data_AF-A0A950QAN0-F1
#
_entry.id   AF-A0A950QAN0-F1
#
_cell.length_a   1.000
_cell.length_b   1.000
_cell.length_c   1.000
_cell.angle_alpha   90.00
_cell.angle_beta   90.00
_cell.angle_gamma   90.00
#
_symmetry.space_group_name_H-M   'P 1'
#
loop_
_entity.id
_entity.type
_entity.pdbx_description
1 polymer ?
#
loop_
_entity_poly.entity_id
_entity_poly.type
_entity_poly.pdbx_seq_one_letter_code
_entity_poly.pdbx_strand_id
1 'polypeptide(L)'
;MKRWLVLVVMAVLTTSADAAPSLNAVVRGDVAKGFSGAVLVARGDTLLLDRAYGAGLTPHSRFWIASAGKQFVSAAILKCAERGWLSLDDKLARFFPDAPANKRDITIRQLLAHLSGLDQTYASDGTTTRDAAVAAMLSKPMIDKPG
;
A
#
# COMPACT_ATOMS: atom_id res chain seq x y z
N MET A 1 29.32 59.63 -11.32
CA MET A 1 27.94 59.14 -11.09
C MET A 1 27.96 57.60 -11.19
N LYS A 2 28.04 56.88 -10.06
CA LYS A 2 28.06 55.40 -10.05
C LYS A 2 26.66 54.89 -9.75
N ARG A 3 26.02 54.26 -10.74
CA ARG A 3 24.72 53.60 -10.61
C ARG A 3 24.95 52.20 -10.04
N TRP A 4 24.37 51.92 -8.88
CA TRP A 4 24.31 50.57 -8.32
C TRP A 4 23.03 49.89 -8.82
N LEU A 5 23.17 48.73 -9.45
CA LEU A 5 22.05 47.87 -9.80
C LEU A 5 21.72 47.01 -8.58
N VAL A 6 20.51 47.15 -8.01
CA VAL A 6 19.99 46.22 -7.01
C VAL A 6 19.19 45.15 -7.74
N LEU A 7 19.67 43.92 -7.70
CA LEU A 7 18.98 42.76 -8.24
C LEU A 7 18.12 42.15 -7.12
N VAL A 8 16.79 42.31 -7.19
CA VAL A 8 15.85 41.66 -6.27
C VAL A 8 15.50 40.30 -6.87
N VAL A 9 16.10 39.24 -6.35
CA VAL A 9 15.64 37.86 -6.62
C VAL A 9 14.48 37.56 -5.67
N MET A 10 13.25 37.71 -6.15
CA MET A 10 12.08 37.16 -5.47
C MET A 10 12.06 35.65 -5.70
N ALA A 11 12.69 34.90 -4.80
CA ALA A 11 12.42 33.47 -4.69
C ALA A 11 11.04 33.31 -4.05
N VAL A 12 10.02 32.96 -4.86
CA VAL A 12 8.73 32.53 -4.33
C VAL A 12 8.94 31.14 -3.71
N LEU A 13 9.34 31.13 -2.45
CA LEU A 13 9.33 29.94 -1.61
C LEU A 13 7.87 29.67 -1.27
N THR A 14 7.23 28.76 -2.00
CA THR A 14 5.91 28.25 -1.59
C THR A 14 6.08 27.54 -0.26
N THR A 15 5.56 28.18 0.80
CA THR A 15 5.61 27.61 2.15
C THR A 15 4.51 26.56 2.30
N SER A 16 4.63 25.69 3.29
CA SER A 16 3.59 24.69 3.58
C SER A 16 2.22 25.29 3.88
N ALA A 17 2.19 26.51 4.43
CA ALA A 17 0.96 27.26 4.71
C ALA A 17 0.20 27.64 3.42
N ASP A 18 0.89 27.88 2.31
CA ASP A 18 0.26 28.28 1.03
C ASP A 18 -0.43 27.10 0.33
N ALA A 19 -0.01 25.86 0.60
CA ALA A 19 -0.55 24.67 -0.06
C ALA A 19 -1.83 24.13 0.60
N ALA A 20 -2.02 24.36 1.91
CA ALA A 20 -3.14 23.79 2.66
C ALA A 20 -4.52 24.19 2.12
N PRO A 21 -4.78 25.47 1.74
CA PRO A 21 -6.07 25.87 1.16
C PRO A 21 -6.37 25.16 -0.17
N SER A 22 -5.37 25.07 -1.06
CA SER A 22 -5.54 24.40 -2.36
C SER A 22 -5.76 22.89 -2.21
N LEU A 23 -5.03 22.23 -1.30
CA LEU A 23 -5.22 20.81 -1.00
C LEU A 23 -6.61 20.54 -0.42
N ASN A 24 -7.04 21.38 0.53
CA ASN A 24 -8.37 21.27 1.11
C ASN A 24 -9.47 21.50 0.07
N ALA A 25 -9.28 22.42 -0.88
CA ALA A 25 -10.24 22.65 -1.97
C ALA A 25 -10.39 21.42 -2.88
N VAL A 26 -9.28 20.74 -3.21
CA VAL A 26 -9.30 19.48 -3.98
C VAL A 26 -10.13 18.42 -3.24
N VAL A 27 -9.82 18.17 -1.96
CA VAL A 27 -10.55 17.16 -1.17
C VAL A 27 -12.03 17.53 -1.01
N ARG A 28 -12.36 18.81 -0.82
CA ARG A 28 -13.76 19.29 -0.78
C ARG A 28 -14.52 18.99 -2.07
N GLY A 29 -13.84 19.02 -3.22
CA GLY A 29 -14.41 18.59 -4.50
C GLY A 29 -14.83 17.11 -4.49
N ASP A 30 -14.10 16.25 -3.81
CA ASP A 30 -14.47 14.83 -3.66
C ASP A 30 -15.50 14.58 -2.55
N VAL A 31 -15.49 15.40 -1.49
CA VAL A 31 -16.55 15.40 -0.47
C VAL A 31 -17.90 15.71 -1.10
N ALA A 32 -17.95 16.66 -2.03
CA ALA A 32 -19.17 16.97 -2.78
C ALA A 32 -19.68 15.78 -3.63
N LYS A 33 -18.82 14.81 -3.94
CA LYS A 33 -19.16 13.56 -4.65
C LYS A 33 -19.43 12.38 -3.70
N GLY A 34 -19.41 12.61 -2.39
CA GLY A 34 -19.72 11.60 -1.37
C GLY A 34 -18.52 11.03 -0.61
N PHE A 35 -17.31 11.57 -0.79
CA PHE A 35 -16.17 11.18 0.05
C PHE A 35 -16.40 11.54 1.52
N SER A 36 -16.09 10.59 2.41
CA SER A 36 -16.07 10.74 3.86
C SER A 36 -14.88 9.96 4.42
N GLY A 37 -13.95 10.64 5.07
CA GLY A 37 -12.69 10.05 5.52
C GLY A 37 -11.69 11.08 6.06
N ALA A 38 -10.49 10.62 6.42
CA ALA A 38 -9.37 11.47 6.80
C ALA A 38 -8.31 11.51 5.69
N VAL A 39 -7.69 12.68 5.50
CA VAL A 39 -6.64 12.93 4.51
C VAL A 39 -5.46 13.59 5.19
N LEU A 40 -4.29 12.96 5.05
CA LEU A 40 -3.00 13.48 5.46
C LEU A 40 -2.11 13.66 4.23
N VAL A 41 -1.49 14.83 4.10
CA VAL A 41 -0.50 15.14 3.05
C VAL A 41 0.73 15.70 3.73
N ALA A 42 1.88 15.10 3.48
CA ALA A 42 3.17 15.53 4.02
C ALA A 42 4.23 15.61 2.91
N ARG A 43 5.21 16.49 3.10
CA ARG A 43 6.41 16.61 2.27
C ARG A 43 7.64 16.66 3.19
N GLY A 44 8.44 15.60 3.18
CA GLY A 44 9.45 15.39 4.21
C GLY A 44 8.80 15.40 5.60
N ASP A 45 9.37 16.16 6.52
CA ASP A 45 8.84 16.32 7.88
C ASP A 45 7.74 17.39 7.98
N THR A 46 7.35 18.01 6.86
CA THR A 46 6.37 19.09 6.85
C THR A 46 4.97 18.58 6.51
N LEU A 47 4.04 18.77 7.44
CA LEU A 47 2.62 18.49 7.24
C LEU A 47 1.99 19.62 6.40
N LEU A 48 1.36 19.26 5.29
CA LEU A 48 0.68 20.18 4.37
C LEU A 48 -0.84 20.13 4.54
N LEU A 49 -1.39 18.99 4.96
CA LEU A 49 -2.80 18.80 5.28
C LEU A 49 -2.93 17.67 6.31
N ASP A 50 -3.78 17.85 7.31
CA ASP A 50 -4.19 16.80 8.25
C ASP A 50 -5.62 17.07 8.70
N ARG A 51 -6.58 16.48 7.99
CA ARG A 51 -8.00 16.83 8.13
C ARG A 51 -8.90 15.63 7.94
N ALA A 52 -10.04 15.66 8.64
CA ALA A 52 -11.15 14.76 8.40
C ALA A 52 -12.33 15.48 7.74
N TYR A 53 -13.06 14.71 6.95
CA TYR A 53 -14.20 15.13 6.15
C TYR A 53 -15.34 14.13 6.37
N GLY A 54 -16.49 14.61 6.84
CA GLY A 54 -17.61 13.76 7.23
C GLY A 54 -18.00 13.96 8.70
N ALA A 55 -19.23 13.61 9.04
CA ALA A 55 -19.76 13.82 10.38
C ALA A 55 -19.09 12.87 11.41
N GLY A 56 -18.61 13.43 12.52
CA GLY A 56 -18.02 12.65 13.62
C GLY A 56 -16.63 12.08 13.38
N LEU A 57 -16.02 12.34 12.23
CA LEU A 57 -14.64 11.90 11.94
C LEU A 57 -13.62 12.90 12.47
N THR A 58 -12.47 12.37 12.89
CA THR A 58 -11.28 13.14 13.25
C THR A 58 -10.10 12.65 12.41
N PRO A 59 -9.01 13.44 12.29
CA PRO A 59 -7.81 12.97 11.61
C PRO A 59 -7.21 11.68 12.21
N HIS A 60 -7.57 11.36 13.46
CA HIS A 60 -7.13 10.14 14.17
C HIS A 60 -8.15 8.99 14.12
N SER A 61 -9.25 9.13 13.38
CA SER A 61 -10.19 8.03 13.16
C SER A 61 -9.48 6.82 12.52
N ARG A 62 -9.87 5.61 12.94
CA ARG A 62 -9.29 4.36 12.43
C ARG A 62 -10.05 3.87 11.20
N PHE A 63 -9.31 3.45 10.18
CA PHE A 63 -9.86 2.93 8.93
C PHE A 63 -9.26 1.57 8.58
N TRP A 64 -10.02 0.74 7.89
CA TRP A 64 -9.50 -0.46 7.24
C TRP A 64 -8.72 -0.04 6.00
N ILE A 65 -7.40 -0.28 6.01
CA ILE A 65 -6.51 0.15 4.91
C ILE A 65 -6.46 -0.84 3.73
N ALA A 66 -7.21 -1.94 3.83
CA ALA A 66 -7.34 -2.97 2.80
C ALA A 66 -5.97 -3.38 2.21
N SER A 67 -5.84 -3.36 0.88
CA SER A 67 -4.62 -3.78 0.17
C SER A 67 -3.37 -2.97 0.51
N ALA A 68 -3.47 -1.78 1.11
CA ALA A 68 -2.29 -1.07 1.60
C ALA A 68 -1.54 -1.87 2.69
N GLY A 69 -2.21 -2.80 3.37
CA GLY A 69 -1.58 -3.74 4.30
C GLY A 69 -0.50 -4.64 3.68
N LYS A 70 -0.54 -4.89 2.36
CA LYS A 70 0.43 -5.76 1.68
C LYS A 70 1.86 -5.26 1.79
N GLN A 71 2.07 -3.94 1.83
CA GLN A 71 3.41 -3.35 1.99
C GLN A 71 4.08 -3.79 3.30
N PHE A 72 3.31 -3.88 4.39
CA PHE A 72 3.81 -4.34 5.69
C PHE A 72 4.16 -5.83 5.65
N VAL A 73 3.33 -6.65 5.01
CA VAL A 73 3.59 -8.09 4.83
C VAL A 73 4.85 -8.30 3.97
N SER A 74 4.99 -7.59 2.85
CA SER A 74 6.18 -7.64 2.01
C SER A 74 7.43 -7.22 2.77
N ALA A 75 7.37 -6.13 3.54
CA ALA A 75 8.50 -5.68 4.37
C ALA A 75 8.89 -6.74 5.41
N ALA A 76 7.92 -7.38 6.08
CA ALA A 76 8.19 -8.46 7.03
C ALA A 76 8.87 -9.67 6.36
N ILE A 77 8.41 -10.08 5.18
CA ILE A 77 9.01 -11.19 4.43
C ILE A 77 10.44 -10.83 3.98
N LEU A 78 10.66 -9.60 3.51
CA LEU A 78 12.00 -9.11 3.15
C LEU A 78 12.93 -9.10 4.36
N LYS A 79 12.46 -8.70 5.56
CA LYS A 79 13.24 -8.79 6.79
C LYS A 79 13.56 -10.23 7.19
N CYS A 80 12.65 -11.17 6.98
CA CYS A 80 12.94 -12.60 7.16
C CYS A 80 14.02 -13.09 6.18
N ALA A 81 13.98 -12.61 4.93
CA ALA A 81 14.97 -12.94 3.91
C ALA A 81 16.36 -12.35 4.25
N GLU A 82 16.43 -11.09 4.69
CA GLU A 82 17.67 -10.45 5.17
C GLU A 82 18.32 -11.23 6.33
N ARG A 83 17.50 -11.83 7.20
CA ARG A 83 17.95 -12.65 8.34
C ARG A 83 18.32 -14.09 7.96
N GLY A 84 18.16 -14.48 6.70
CA GLY A 84 18.40 -15.83 6.22
C GLY A 84 17.38 -16.88 6.69
N TRP A 85 16.22 -16.46 7.21
CA TRP A 85 15.17 -17.39 7.65
C TRP A 85 14.45 -18.05 6.46
N LEU A 86 14.41 -17.34 5.33
CA LEU A 86 13.91 -17.80 4.05
C LEU A 86 14.70 -17.15 2.90
N SER A 87 14.55 -17.68 1.69
CA SER A 87 14.98 -17.06 0.44
C SER A 87 13.74 -16.62 -0.35
N LEU A 88 13.84 -15.51 -1.09
CA LEU A 88 12.76 -15.11 -2.00
C LEU A 88 12.55 -16.12 -3.14
N ASP A 89 13.55 -16.95 -3.43
CA ASP A 89 13.48 -17.99 -4.45
C ASP A 89 13.05 -19.36 -3.86
N ASP A 90 12.75 -19.40 -2.55
CA ASP A 90 12.11 -20.57 -1.94
C ASP A 90 10.78 -20.87 -2.62
N LYS A 91 10.56 -22.16 -2.84
CA LYS A 91 9.33 -22.69 -3.43
C LYS A 91 8.21 -22.76 -2.41
N LEU A 92 6.97 -22.58 -2.87
CA LEU A 92 5.76 -22.66 -2.05
C LEU A 92 5.69 -24.00 -1.30
N ALA A 93 6.11 -25.09 -1.95
CA ALA A 93 6.15 -26.43 -1.35
C ALA A 93 7.03 -26.54 -0.09
N ARG A 94 8.00 -25.63 0.12
CA ARG A 94 8.78 -25.57 1.37
C ARG A 94 7.91 -25.23 2.58
N PHE A 95 6.91 -24.37 2.39
CA PHE A 95 6.03 -23.88 3.47
C PHE A 95 4.67 -24.57 3.50
N PHE A 96 4.26 -25.12 2.36
CA PHE A 96 3.00 -25.84 2.19
C PHE A 96 3.28 -27.17 1.48
N PRO A 97 3.74 -28.22 2.21
CA PRO A 97 4.13 -29.50 1.63
C PRO A 97 3.02 -30.18 0.82
N ASP A 98 1.75 -29.92 1.18
CA ASP A 98 0.55 -30.46 0.53
C ASP A 98 0.05 -29.58 -0.64
N ALA A 99 0.82 -28.58 -1.06
CA ALA A 99 0.46 -27.76 -2.21
C ALA A 99 0.30 -28.62 -3.49
N PRO A 100 -0.76 -28.38 -4.30
CA PRO A 100 -0.99 -29.09 -5.56
C PRO A 100 0.21 -29.00 -6.50
N ALA A 101 0.48 -30.06 -7.26
CA ALA A 101 1.66 -30.20 -8.11
C ALA A 101 1.95 -28.97 -8.99
N ASN A 102 0.93 -28.40 -9.61
CA ASN A 102 1.02 -27.23 -10.48
C ASN A 102 1.29 -25.89 -9.75
N LYS A 103 1.36 -25.89 -8.42
CA LYS A 103 1.60 -24.70 -7.57
C LYS A 103 2.88 -24.80 -6.75
N ARG A 104 3.48 -25.99 -6.68
CA ARG A 104 4.63 -26.28 -5.81
C ARG A 104 5.83 -25.37 -6.10
N ASP A 105 6.06 -25.07 -7.38
CA ASP A 105 7.23 -24.33 -7.85
C ASP A 105 7.07 -22.80 -7.86
N ILE A 106 5.91 -22.29 -7.43
CA ILE A 106 5.70 -20.85 -7.22
C ILE A 106 6.70 -20.37 -6.16
N THR A 107 7.42 -19.31 -6.45
CA THR A 107 8.39 -18.71 -5.51
C THR A 107 7.74 -17.68 -4.59
N ILE A 108 8.35 -17.42 -3.44
CA ILE A 108 7.98 -16.27 -2.59
C ILE A 108 8.03 -14.96 -3.40
N ARG A 109 9.06 -14.77 -4.23
CA ARG A 109 9.21 -13.60 -5.11
C ARG A 109 8.00 -13.41 -6.01
N GLN A 110 7.52 -14.47 -6.65
CA GLN A 110 6.33 -14.42 -7.50
C GLN A 110 5.06 -14.09 -6.71
N LEU A 111 4.90 -14.57 -5.48
CA LEU A 111 3.77 -14.17 -4.62
C LEU A 111 3.81 -12.67 -4.29
N LEU A 112 4.97 -12.16 -3.89
CA LEU A 112 5.15 -10.74 -3.54
C LEU A 112 4.96 -9.80 -4.75
N ALA A 113 5.31 -10.27 -5.95
CA ALA A 113 5.23 -9.49 -7.18
C ALA A 113 3.92 -9.67 -7.96
N HIS A 114 2.95 -10.44 -7.43
CA HIS A 114 1.71 -10.79 -8.14
C HIS A 114 1.92 -11.55 -9.47
N LEU A 115 2.99 -12.37 -9.55
CA LEU A 115 3.37 -13.17 -10.72
C LEU A 115 3.22 -14.68 -10.47
N SER A 116 2.35 -15.07 -9.52
CA SER A 116 2.18 -16.49 -9.13
C SER A 116 1.25 -17.27 -10.05
N GLY A 117 0.39 -16.59 -10.83
CA GLY A 117 -0.68 -17.23 -11.62
C GLY A 117 -1.82 -17.82 -10.77
N LEU A 118 -1.84 -17.57 -9.45
CA LEU A 118 -2.92 -18.00 -8.57
C LEU A 118 -4.20 -17.19 -8.85
N ASP A 119 -5.34 -17.85 -8.68
CA ASP A 119 -6.65 -17.23 -8.74
C ASP A 119 -6.76 -16.01 -7.81
N GLN A 120 -7.40 -14.94 -8.31
CA GLN A 120 -7.53 -13.66 -7.63
C GLN A 120 -8.89 -13.48 -6.94
N THR A 121 -9.77 -14.49 -6.98
CA THR A 121 -11.01 -14.41 -6.23
C THR A 121 -10.70 -14.42 -4.73
N TYR A 122 -11.57 -13.79 -3.94
CA TYR A 122 -11.47 -13.78 -2.49
C TYR A 122 -11.91 -15.13 -1.90
N ALA A 123 -11.28 -16.23 -2.36
CA ALA A 123 -11.61 -17.60 -1.98
C ALA A 123 -11.47 -17.85 -0.47
N SER A 124 -10.68 -17.03 0.22
CA SER A 124 -10.49 -17.07 1.67
C SER A 124 -11.56 -16.29 2.45
N ASP A 125 -12.44 -15.53 1.80
CA ASP A 125 -13.45 -14.74 2.51
C ASP A 125 -14.41 -15.66 3.27
N GLY A 126 -14.68 -15.32 4.54
CA GLY A 126 -15.49 -16.14 5.44
C GLY A 126 -14.73 -17.28 6.13
N THR A 127 -13.45 -17.51 5.82
CA THR A 127 -12.61 -18.43 6.59
C THR A 127 -12.21 -17.82 7.94
N THR A 128 -12.07 -18.66 8.97
CA THR A 128 -11.73 -18.23 10.34
C THR A 128 -10.32 -18.63 10.78
N THR A 129 -9.61 -19.43 9.98
CA THR A 129 -8.24 -19.86 10.26
C THR A 129 -7.34 -19.66 9.06
N ARG A 130 -6.04 -19.49 9.33
CA ARG A 130 -5.00 -19.41 8.30
C ARG A 130 -5.04 -20.63 7.38
N ASP A 131 -5.11 -21.84 7.95
CA ASP A 131 -4.99 -23.06 7.17
C ASP A 131 -6.22 -23.27 6.27
N ALA A 132 -7.42 -22.90 6.73
CA ALA A 132 -8.62 -22.88 5.90
C ALA A 132 -8.50 -21.87 4.74
N ALA A 133 -7.99 -20.66 5.02
CA ALA A 133 -7.75 -19.64 3.99
C ALA A 133 -6.78 -20.14 2.91
N VAL A 134 -5.65 -20.73 3.33
CA VAL A 134 -4.65 -21.29 2.43
C VAL A 134 -5.23 -22.44 1.61
N ALA A 135 -5.93 -23.39 2.25
CA ALA A 135 -6.56 -24.50 1.54
C ALA A 135 -7.57 -24.01 0.49
N ALA A 136 -8.38 -23.01 0.84
CA ALA A 136 -9.33 -22.41 -0.10
C ALA A 136 -8.62 -21.77 -1.31
N MET A 137 -7.57 -20.98 -1.09
CA MET A 137 -6.76 -20.38 -2.18
C MET A 137 -6.07 -21.45 -3.04
N LEU A 138 -5.50 -22.48 -2.41
CA LEU A 138 -4.81 -23.55 -3.12
C LEU A 138 -5.74 -24.54 -3.83
N SER A 139 -7.04 -24.56 -3.50
CA SER A 139 -8.04 -25.38 -4.22
C SER A 139 -8.45 -24.81 -5.58
N LYS A 140 -8.31 -23.49 -5.78
CA LYS A 140 -8.73 -22.81 -7.01
C LYS A 140 -7.88 -23.21 -8.21
N PRO A 141 -8.39 -23.18 -9.45
CA PRO A 141 -7.55 -23.38 -10.62
C PRO A 141 -6.47 -22.28 -10.72
N MET A 142 -5.39 -22.58 -11.44
CA MET A 142 -4.44 -21.54 -11.87
C MET A 142 -5.13 -20.70 -12.94
N ILE A 143 -4.94 -19.38 -12.90
CA ILE A 143 -5.43 -18.46 -13.94
C ILE A 143 -4.36 -18.14 -14.98
N ASP A 144 -3.09 -18.33 -14.63
CA ASP A 144 -1.95 -18.22 -15.54
C ASP A 144 -0.76 -19.07 -15.04
N LYS A 145 0.30 -19.15 -15.83
CA LYS A 145 1.57 -19.74 -15.42
C LYS A 145 2.32 -18.78 -14.47
N PRO A 146 3.10 -19.29 -13.51
CA PRO A 146 3.97 -18.43 -12.70
C PRO A 146 5.07 -17.80 -13.56
N GLY A 147 5.31 -16.50 -13.39
CA GLY A 147 6.33 -15.73 -14.13
C GLY A 147 5.72 -14.68 -15.04
#